data_AF-A0A109LET5-F1
#
_entry.id   AF-A0A109LET5-F1
#
_cell.length_a   1.000
_cell.length_b   1.000
_cell.length_c   1.000
_cell.angle_alpha   90.00
_cell.angle_beta   90.00
_cell.angle_gamma   90.00
#
_symmetry.space_group_name_H-M   'P 1'
#
loop_
_entity.id
_entity.type
_entity.pdbx_description
1 polymer ?
#
loop_
_entity_poly.entity_id
_entity_poly.type
_entity_poly.pdbx_seq_one_letter_code
_entity_poly.pdbx_strand_id
1 'polypeptide(L)' 'MAHRKPSIENAKRLLNWEPSVQMSETIGNTLDFFLREAMLEIADKK' A
#
# COMPACT_ATOMS: atom_id res chain seq x y z
N MET A 1 -11.61 -14.01 -10.72
CA MET A 1 -10.86 -12.74 -10.88
C MET A 1 -9.38 -13.09 -10.87
N ALA A 2 -8.65 -12.80 -11.95
CA ALA A 2 -7.22 -13.11 -12.03
C ALA A 2 -6.41 -11.93 -11.50
N HIS A 3 -5.51 -12.17 -10.54
CA HIS A 3 -4.56 -11.18 -10.08
C HIS A 3 -3.55 -10.91 -11.21
N ARG A 4 -3.33 -9.64 -11.58
CA ARG A 4 -2.28 -9.31 -12.55
C ARG A 4 -0.91 -9.46 -11.88
N LYS A 5 0.03 -10.11 -12.56
CA LYS A 5 1.44 -10.17 -12.15
C LYS A 5 2.28 -9.34 -13.13
N PRO A 6 2.67 -8.11 -12.77
CA PRO A 6 3.53 -7.31 -13.64
C PRO A 6 4.94 -7.92 -13.72
N SER A 7 5.58 -7.78 -14.89
CA SER A 7 7.03 -7.99 -14.97
C SER A 7 7.76 -6.76 -14.42
N ILE A 8 8.78 -6.98 -13.59
CA ILE A 8 9.62 -5.93 -13.00
C ILE A 8 11.05 -5.92 -13.55
N GLU A 9 11.30 -6.66 -14.63
CA GLU A 9 12.65 -6.84 -15.20
C GLU A 9 13.33 -5.51 -15.54
N ASN A 10 12.59 -4.58 -16.17
CA ASN A 10 13.13 -3.27 -16.50
C ASN A 10 13.46 -2.43 -15.26
N ALA A 11 12.64 -2.50 -14.20
CA ALA A 11 12.91 -1.76 -12.97
C ALA A 11 14.15 -2.31 -12.25
N LYS A 12 14.34 -3.64 -12.24
CA LYS A 12 15.56 -4.28 -11.74
C LYS A 12 16.79 -3.86 -12.54
N ARG A 13 16.73 -3.94 -13.87
CA ARG A 13 17.89 -3.66 -14.75
C ARG A 13 18.27 -2.18 -14.81
N LEU A 14 17.29 -1.29 -14.87
CA LEU A 14 17.51 0.15 -15.10
C LEU A 14 17.65 0.94 -13.80
N LEU A 15 16.96 0.52 -12.74
CA LEU A 15 16.83 1.29 -11.50
C LEU A 15 17.37 0.55 -10.27
N ASN A 16 17.81 -0.70 -10.42
CA ASN A 16 18.10 -1.60 -9.30
C ASN A 16 16.94 -1.66 -8.29
N TRP A 17 15.71 -1.55 -8.79
CA TRP A 17 14.51 -1.46 -7.96
C TRP A 17 13.77 -2.78 -7.89
N GLU A 18 13.32 -3.12 -6.69
CA GLU A 18 12.36 -4.18 -6.42
C GLU A 18 11.45 -3.82 -5.24
N PRO A 19 10.20 -4.32 -5.20
CA PRO A 19 9.30 -4.09 -4.08
C PRO A 19 9.86 -4.77 -2.83
N SER A 20 10.10 -3.98 -1.78
CA SER A 20 10.61 -4.45 -0.48
C SER A 20 9.52 -4.64 0.58
N VAL A 21 8.40 -3.92 0.43
CA VAL A 21 7.27 -3.94 1.38
C VAL A 21 6.41 -5.17 1.11
N GLN A 22 6.09 -5.92 2.17
CA GLN A 22 5.25 -7.11 2.06
C GLN A 22 3.77 -6.74 1.85
N MET A 23 3.00 -7.65 1.25
CA MET A 23 1.57 -7.44 1.01
C MET A 23 0.79 -7.22 2.31
N SER A 24 1.08 -8.00 3.36
CA SER A 24 0.45 -7.87 4.68
C SER A 24 0.69 -6.50 5.31
N GLU A 25 1.93 -6.02 5.24
CA GLU A 25 2.33 -4.69 5.72
C GLU A 25 1.64 -3.58 4.93
N THR A 26 1.61 -3.69 3.59
CA THR A 26 0.92 -2.74 2.72
C THR A 26 -0.55 -2.60 3.10
N ILE A 27 -1.23 -3.74 3.31
CA ILE A 27 -2.65 -3.77 3.72
C ILE A 27 -2.82 -3.16 5.11
N GLY A 28 -2.00 -3.58 6.08
CA GLY A 28 -2.07 -3.12 7.47
C GLY A 28 -1.90 -1.61 7.57
N ASN A 29 -0.82 -1.07 7.00
CA ASN A 29 -0.51 0.36 7.05
C ASN A 29 -1.59 1.20 6.35
N THR A 30 -2.09 0.70 5.21
CA THR A 30 -3.13 1.42 4.44
C THR A 30 -4.45 1.45 5.21
N LEU A 31 -4.88 0.32 5.78
CA LEU A 31 -6.11 0.26 6.55
C LEU A 31 -6.02 1.12 7.82
N ASP A 32 -4.89 1.05 8.51
CA ASP A 32 -4.62 1.85 9.70
C ASP A 32 -4.69 3.35 9.44
N PHE A 33 -4.10 3.84 8.33
CA PHE A 33 -4.25 5.23 7.90
C PHE A 33 -5.72 5.62 7.74
N PHE A 34 -6.50 4.86 6.97
CA PHE A 34 -7.91 5.18 6.74
C PHE A 34 -8.75 5.16 8.02
N LEU A 35 -8.48 4.24 8.95
CA LEU A 35 -9.20 4.16 10.21
C LEU A 35 -8.91 5.37 11.10
N ARG A 36 -7.65 5.82 11.16
CA ARG A 36 -7.27 7.02 11.92
C ARG A 36 -7.94 8.27 11.35
N GLU A 37 -7.87 8.47 10.04
CA GLU A 37 -8.50 9.62 9.38
C GLU A 37 -10.01 9.64 9.59
N ALA A 38 -10.68 8.49 9.45
CA ALA A 38 -12.12 8.39 9.71
C ALA A 38 -12.48 8.70 11.17
N MET A 39 -11.65 8.30 12.13
CA MET A 39 -11.86 8.63 13.54
C MET A 39 -11.70 10.14 13.83
N LEU A 40 -10.72 10.78 13.21
CA LEU A 40 -10.53 12.24 13.32
C LEU A 40 -11.73 13.00 12.73
N GLU A 41 -12.21 12.59 11.56
CA GLU A 41 -13.40 13.20 10.94
C GLU A 41 -14.65 13.05 11.83
N ILE A 42 -14.81 11.90 12.48
CA ILE A 42 -15.92 11.67 13.43
C ILE A 42 -15.78 12.55 14.67
N ALA A 43 -14.56 12.77 15.17
CA ALA A 43 -14.31 13.62 16.32
C ALA A 43 -14.58 15.09 16.01
N ASP A 44 -14.16 15.58 14.84
CA ASP A 44 -14.36 16.96 14.40
C ASP A 44 -15.83 17.32 14.13
N LYS A 45 -16.67 16.32 13.82
CA LYS A 45 -18.12 16.50 13.60
C LYS A 45 -18.97 16.49 14.88
N LYS A 46 -18.37 16.25 16.05
CA LYS A 46 -19.03 16.27 17.36
C LYS A 46 -18.79 17.57 18.11
#